data_AF-A0A1Y1KZ20-F1
#
_entry.id   AF-A0A1Y1KZ20-F1
#
_cell.length_a   1.000
_cell.length_b   1.000
_cell.length_c   1.000
_cell.angle_alpha   90.00
_cell.angle_beta   90.00
_cell.angle_gamma   90.00
#
_symmetry.space_group_name_H-M   'P 1'
#
loop_
_entity.id
_entity.type
_entity.pdbx_description
1 polymer ?
#
loop_
_entity_poly.entity_id
_entity_poly.type
_entity_poly.pdbx_seq_one_letter_code
_entity_poly.pdbx_strand_id
1 'polypeptide(L)'
;HDSTCGGGLRWQIPFANNGYDYKNSIANGCFFNMGARLARYTRNTTYSDWADRTWDWMWNIGFIDNKNYAIYDGAKVTNGCKDINRAEFSYNNAVFAEGAAFMYNYTNGNATWKARLDGLIKHGMEAFLPKGIAVEISCENAGTCTTDMLTFKGFLHRWYSTITQLAPYTAETIRPVLKTSAEAAMKQCTGGALGRQCGFKWASGVYDGKTGAGQEMAALSAAMSLLIPQAKAPVTEKDGGTSKGNPNAGGSGDDAQKKSKPITTADKAGAGILTILVLGSACGIFGWMSVGV
;
A
#
# COMPACT_ATOMS: atom_id res chain seq x y z
N HIS A 1 8.35 9.63 10.67
CA HIS A 1 7.41 8.84 11.49
C HIS A 1 7.54 9.22 12.96
N ASP A 2 6.58 8.89 13.81
CA ASP A 2 6.73 9.00 15.28
C ASP A 2 7.55 7.82 15.86
N SER A 3 7.83 7.83 17.16
CA SER A 3 8.61 6.77 17.85
C SER A 3 7.78 5.55 18.26
N THR A 4 6.46 5.56 18.09
CA THR A 4 5.60 4.45 18.50
C THR A 4 5.93 3.22 17.66
N CYS A 5 6.06 2.05 18.29
CA CYS A 5 6.50 0.81 17.60
C CYS A 5 7.89 0.93 16.94
N GLY A 6 8.77 1.82 17.44
CA GLY A 6 10.12 1.98 16.91
C GLY A 6 10.21 2.67 15.54
N GLY A 7 9.12 3.28 15.06
CA GLY A 7 9.07 3.92 13.74
C GLY A 7 7.83 3.54 12.93
N GLY A 8 7.92 3.65 11.61
CA GLY A 8 6.86 3.27 10.67
C GLY A 8 5.68 4.25 10.56
N LEU A 9 5.10 4.31 9.35
CA LEU A 9 3.90 5.08 9.06
C LEU A 9 2.66 4.46 9.70
N ARG A 10 1.79 5.34 10.17
CA ARG A 10 0.38 5.03 10.44
C ARG A 10 -0.37 4.96 9.11
N TRP A 11 -1.48 4.24 9.10
CA TRP A 11 -2.36 4.16 7.94
C TRP A 11 -2.92 5.53 7.56
N GLN A 12 -3.36 6.30 8.55
CA GLN A 12 -3.96 7.62 8.34
C GLN A 12 -2.93 8.74 8.53
N ILE A 13 -3.10 9.83 7.78
CA ILE A 13 -2.36 11.08 7.96
C ILE A 13 -3.02 11.95 9.05
N PRO A 14 -4.34 12.25 9.00
CA PRO A 14 -4.99 13.04 10.04
C PRO A 14 -5.16 12.23 11.32
N PHE A 15 -4.78 12.81 12.47
CA PHE A 15 -4.84 12.12 13.76
C PHE A 15 -6.27 11.76 14.19
N ALA A 16 -7.27 12.49 13.71
CA ALA A 16 -8.67 12.30 14.03
C ALA A 16 -9.36 11.22 13.16
N ASN A 17 -8.68 10.69 12.13
CA ASN A 17 -9.27 9.65 11.30
C ASN A 17 -9.23 8.29 12.01
N ASN A 18 -10.31 7.52 11.86
CA ASN A 18 -10.35 6.12 12.27
C ASN A 18 -9.21 5.34 11.57
N GLY A 19 -8.44 4.58 12.34
CA GLY A 19 -7.26 3.87 11.84
C GLY A 19 -5.95 4.64 11.95
N TYR A 20 -5.93 5.86 12.50
CA TYR A 20 -4.67 6.52 12.87
C TYR A 20 -3.89 5.71 13.92
N ASP A 21 -4.58 4.95 14.77
CA ASP A 21 -4.00 4.00 15.73
C ASP A 21 -3.46 2.72 15.08
N TYR A 22 -3.56 2.56 13.76
CA TYR A 22 -3.10 1.38 13.03
C TYR A 22 -1.87 1.70 12.18
N LYS A 23 -0.77 0.96 12.38
CA LYS A 23 0.39 0.98 11.47
C LYS A 23 0.29 -0.24 10.58
N ASN A 24 0.24 -0.02 9.27
CA ASN A 24 -0.01 -1.08 8.30
C ASN A 24 1.08 -1.20 7.25
N SER A 25 1.15 -2.37 6.66
CA SER A 25 2.16 -2.72 5.66
C SER A 25 1.98 -1.91 4.40
N ILE A 26 0.75 -1.61 3.97
CA ILE A 26 0.54 -0.89 2.71
C ILE A 26 1.04 0.56 2.74
N ALA A 27 0.84 1.31 3.84
CA ALA A 27 1.35 2.69 3.92
C ALA A 27 2.87 2.71 3.86
N ASN A 28 3.52 1.79 4.58
CA ASN A 28 4.96 1.64 4.59
C ASN A 28 5.49 1.07 3.27
N GLY A 29 4.77 0.15 2.63
CA GLY A 29 5.11 -0.45 1.34
C GLY A 29 5.07 0.57 0.20
N CYS A 30 4.05 1.43 0.16
CA CYS A 30 4.00 2.55 -0.76
C CYS A 30 5.18 3.51 -0.56
N PHE A 31 5.49 3.85 0.69
CA PHE A 31 6.63 4.73 1.00
C PHE A 31 7.98 4.10 0.61
N PHE A 32 8.18 2.82 0.94
CA PHE A 32 9.33 2.03 0.55
C PHE A 32 9.50 1.96 -0.98
N ASN A 33 8.44 1.56 -1.69
CA ASN A 33 8.45 1.45 -3.16
C ASN A 33 8.74 2.80 -3.82
N MET A 34 8.16 3.90 -3.30
CA MET A 34 8.45 5.24 -3.78
C MET A 34 9.92 5.63 -3.55
N GLY A 35 10.46 5.38 -2.36
CA GLY A 35 11.88 5.61 -2.05
C GLY A 35 12.80 4.84 -2.99
N ALA A 36 12.55 3.54 -3.20
CA ALA A 36 13.33 2.71 -4.11
C ALA A 36 13.29 3.22 -5.57
N ARG A 37 12.11 3.62 -6.05
CA ARG A 37 11.92 4.16 -7.40
C ARG A 37 12.59 5.51 -7.59
N LEU A 38 12.46 6.41 -6.62
CA LEU A 38 13.12 7.71 -6.64
C LEU A 38 14.64 7.57 -6.57
N ALA A 39 15.16 6.65 -5.75
CA ALA A 39 16.58 6.33 -5.69
C ALA A 39 17.11 5.87 -7.05
N ARG A 40 16.42 4.93 -7.72
CA ARG A 40 16.80 4.49 -9.06
C ARG A 40 16.71 5.60 -10.10
N TYR A 41 15.64 6.38 -10.09
CA TYR A 41 15.37 7.41 -11.10
C TYR A 41 16.38 8.56 -10.99
N THR A 42 16.59 9.09 -9.78
CA THR A 42 17.38 10.31 -9.51
C THR A 42 18.84 10.04 -9.12
N ARG A 43 19.16 8.80 -8.74
CA ARG A 43 20.44 8.41 -8.12
C ARG A 43 20.75 9.12 -6.80
N ASN A 44 19.78 9.77 -6.16
CA ASN A 44 19.95 10.38 -4.83
C ASN A 44 19.82 9.32 -3.73
N THR A 45 20.89 9.18 -2.94
CA THR A 45 21.00 8.17 -1.87
C THR A 45 20.04 8.38 -0.72
N THR A 46 19.56 9.61 -0.49
CA THR A 46 18.60 9.89 0.59
C THR A 46 17.34 9.03 0.43
N TYR A 47 16.90 8.80 -0.82
CA TYR A 47 15.73 7.95 -1.08
C TYR A 47 16.01 6.47 -0.82
N SER A 48 17.21 5.97 -1.15
CA SER A 48 17.58 4.58 -0.84
C SER A 48 17.74 4.38 0.67
N ASP A 49 18.28 5.35 1.40
CA ASP A 49 18.43 5.28 2.85
C ASP A 49 17.06 5.18 3.54
N TRP A 50 16.05 5.90 3.03
CA TRP A 50 14.67 5.76 3.52
C TRP A 50 14.05 4.41 3.14
N ALA A 51 14.37 3.88 1.97
CA ALA A 51 13.93 2.55 1.56
C ALA A 51 14.52 1.46 2.47
N ASP A 52 15.83 1.50 2.75
CA ASP A 52 16.51 0.59 3.68
C ASP A 52 15.90 0.68 5.09
N ARG A 53 15.74 1.90 5.64
CA ARG A 53 15.13 2.11 6.96
C ARG A 53 13.71 1.55 7.05
N THR A 54 12.92 1.73 5.99
CA THR A 54 11.53 1.23 5.97
C THR A 54 11.51 -0.28 5.91
N TRP A 55 12.36 -0.91 5.09
CA TRP A 55 12.51 -2.36 5.05
C TRP A 55 12.91 -2.91 6.42
N ASP A 56 13.96 -2.35 7.03
CA ASP A 56 14.49 -2.84 8.29
C ASP A 56 13.47 -2.69 9.42
N TRP A 57 12.68 -1.61 9.42
CA TRP A 57 11.57 -1.46 10.36
C TRP A 57 10.50 -2.55 10.16
N MET A 58 10.06 -2.77 8.93
CA MET A 58 9.07 -3.80 8.58
C MET A 58 9.51 -5.22 8.98
N TRP A 59 10.81 -5.51 8.79
CA TRP A 59 11.44 -6.77 9.17
C TRP A 59 11.53 -6.94 10.70
N ASN A 60 11.99 -5.90 11.40
CA ASN A 60 12.20 -5.96 12.85
C ASN A 60 10.89 -5.98 13.66
N ILE A 61 9.84 -5.31 13.18
CA ILE A 61 8.52 -5.33 13.83
C ILE A 61 7.75 -6.63 13.54
N GLY A 62 8.24 -7.47 12.62
CA GLY A 62 7.63 -8.75 12.26
C GLY A 62 6.43 -8.64 11.32
N PHE A 63 6.26 -7.51 10.62
CA PHE A 63 5.24 -7.42 9.57
C PHE A 63 5.69 -8.17 8.30
N ILE A 64 6.99 -8.24 8.05
CA ILE A 64 7.58 -9.24 7.16
C ILE A 64 8.01 -10.42 8.04
N ASP A 65 7.46 -11.60 7.79
CA ASP A 65 7.87 -12.81 8.50
C ASP A 65 9.30 -13.23 8.11
N ASN A 66 10.16 -13.37 9.12
CA ASN A 66 11.59 -13.60 8.92
C ASN A 66 11.92 -15.01 8.40
N LYS A 67 10.95 -15.93 8.34
CA LYS A 67 11.15 -17.31 7.89
C LYS A 67 10.71 -17.51 6.46
N ASN A 68 9.56 -16.93 6.08
CA ASN A 68 8.96 -17.17 4.77
C ASN A 68 8.68 -15.91 3.96
N TYR A 69 9.00 -14.70 4.44
CA TYR A 69 8.72 -13.44 3.73
C TYR A 69 7.24 -13.12 3.53
N ALA A 70 6.33 -13.74 4.29
CA ALA A 70 4.94 -13.30 4.36
C ALA A 70 4.84 -11.85 4.78
N ILE A 71 3.96 -11.07 4.16
CA ILE A 71 3.70 -9.67 4.55
C ILE A 71 2.31 -9.58 5.17
N TYR A 72 2.29 -9.48 6.50
CA TYR A 72 1.09 -9.32 7.30
C TYR A 72 0.53 -7.90 7.19
N ASP A 73 -0.75 -7.71 7.50
CA ASP A 73 -1.45 -6.47 7.22
C ASP A 73 -1.00 -5.29 8.10
N GLY A 74 -0.73 -5.53 9.38
CA GLY A 74 -0.31 -4.48 10.31
C GLY A 74 -0.63 -4.78 11.75
N ALA A 75 -0.59 -3.75 12.59
CA ALA A 75 -0.94 -3.84 14.00
C ALA A 75 -1.41 -2.49 14.56
N LYS A 76 -2.20 -2.56 15.64
CA LYS A 76 -2.55 -1.36 16.42
C LYS A 76 -1.39 -0.91 17.29
N VAL A 77 -1.24 0.40 17.47
CA VAL A 77 -0.15 0.97 18.27
C VAL A 77 -0.33 0.78 19.77
N THR A 78 -1.55 0.48 20.24
CA THR A 78 -1.94 0.44 21.67
C THR A 78 -1.11 -0.53 22.52
N ASN A 79 -0.59 -1.58 21.92
CA ASN A 79 0.24 -2.59 22.59
C ASN A 79 1.67 -2.64 22.04
N GLY A 80 2.13 -1.56 21.41
CA GLY A 80 3.44 -1.51 20.76
C GLY A 80 3.51 -2.35 19.49
N CYS A 81 2.40 -2.46 18.74
CA CYS A 81 2.31 -3.22 17.49
C CYS A 81 2.58 -4.72 17.63
N LYS A 82 2.30 -5.31 18.80
CA LYS A 82 2.56 -6.73 19.09
C LYS A 82 1.48 -7.67 18.56
N ASP A 83 0.23 -7.21 18.53
CA ASP A 83 -0.89 -8.00 18.01
C ASP A 83 -0.98 -7.80 16.50
N ILE A 84 -0.17 -8.56 15.77
CA ILE A 84 -0.08 -8.49 14.31
C ILE A 84 -1.31 -9.14 13.69
N ASN A 85 -2.02 -8.38 12.87
CA ASN A 85 -3.03 -8.89 11.96
C ASN A 85 -2.33 -9.67 10.84
N ARG A 86 -2.38 -11.00 10.92
CA ARG A 86 -1.73 -11.91 9.96
C ARG A 86 -2.52 -12.11 8.66
N ALA A 87 -3.55 -11.30 8.39
CA ALA A 87 -4.16 -11.27 7.07
C ALA A 87 -3.09 -10.92 6.02
N GLU A 88 -3.11 -11.65 4.91
CA GLU A 88 -2.17 -11.50 3.82
C GLU A 88 -2.92 -11.07 2.55
N PHE A 89 -2.47 -9.99 1.93
CA PHE A 89 -3.07 -9.42 0.74
C PHE A 89 -2.02 -9.34 -0.37
N SER A 90 -2.40 -9.73 -1.59
CA SER A 90 -1.42 -9.92 -2.67
C SER A 90 -0.63 -8.64 -3.01
N TYR A 91 -1.29 -7.49 -2.94
CA TYR A 91 -0.68 -6.19 -3.20
C TYR A 91 0.39 -5.78 -2.17
N ASN A 92 0.31 -6.25 -0.92
CA ASN A 92 1.33 -5.98 0.08
C ASN A 92 2.61 -6.72 -0.31
N ASN A 93 2.54 -8.01 -0.63
CA ASN A 93 3.71 -8.73 -1.15
C ASN A 93 4.24 -8.05 -2.42
N ALA A 94 3.37 -7.74 -3.38
CA ALA A 94 3.80 -7.24 -4.68
C ALA A 94 4.41 -5.83 -4.65
N VAL A 95 3.92 -4.90 -3.83
CA VAL A 95 4.51 -3.55 -3.71
C VAL A 95 5.92 -3.59 -3.12
N PHE A 96 6.15 -4.47 -2.14
CA PHE A 96 7.46 -4.69 -1.55
C PHE A 96 8.38 -5.46 -2.51
N ALA A 97 7.89 -6.46 -3.24
CA ALA A 97 8.68 -7.18 -4.23
C ALA A 97 9.15 -6.24 -5.35
N GLU A 98 8.28 -5.37 -5.85
CA GLU A 98 8.66 -4.35 -6.83
C GLU A 98 9.71 -3.38 -6.26
N GLY A 99 9.50 -2.87 -5.03
CA GLY A 99 10.47 -1.99 -4.39
C GLY A 99 11.83 -2.65 -4.18
N ALA A 100 11.86 -3.93 -3.79
CA ALA A 100 13.09 -4.72 -3.69
C ALA A 100 13.78 -4.91 -5.05
N ALA A 101 13.03 -5.08 -6.14
CA ALA A 101 13.58 -5.14 -7.49
C ALA A 101 14.19 -3.80 -7.94
N PHE A 102 13.55 -2.68 -7.60
CA PHE A 102 14.12 -1.35 -7.81
C PHE A 102 15.43 -1.16 -7.03
N MET A 103 15.48 -1.58 -5.77
CA MET A 103 16.69 -1.52 -4.95
C MET A 103 17.80 -2.45 -5.45
N TYR A 104 17.46 -3.69 -5.83
CA TYR A 104 18.38 -4.65 -6.46
C TYR A 104 19.01 -4.03 -7.72
N ASN A 105 18.20 -3.43 -8.58
CA ASN A 105 18.69 -2.79 -9.81
C ASN A 105 19.52 -1.53 -9.52
N TYR A 106 19.07 -0.68 -8.60
CA TYR A 106 19.78 0.54 -8.20
C TYR A 106 21.17 0.25 -7.63
N THR A 107 21.29 -0.81 -6.83
CA THR A 107 22.52 -1.25 -6.15
C THR A 107 23.38 -2.20 -6.99
N ASN A 108 23.13 -2.29 -8.30
CA ASN A 108 23.87 -3.12 -9.25
C ASN A 108 23.93 -4.61 -8.84
N GLY A 109 22.81 -5.14 -8.35
CA GLY A 109 22.66 -6.56 -8.06
C GLY A 109 23.13 -7.00 -6.68
N ASN A 110 23.10 -6.10 -5.69
CA ASN A 110 23.49 -6.41 -4.31
C ASN A 110 22.81 -7.70 -3.78
N ALA A 111 23.61 -8.56 -3.14
CA ALA A 111 23.16 -9.88 -2.69
C ALA A 111 22.05 -9.82 -1.62
N THR A 112 22.05 -8.81 -0.75
CA THR A 112 21.01 -8.61 0.27
C THR A 112 19.67 -8.29 -0.40
N TRP A 113 19.65 -7.34 -1.33
CA TRP A 113 18.44 -7.01 -2.08
C TRP A 113 17.97 -8.15 -2.98
N LYS A 114 18.91 -8.93 -3.54
CA LYS A 114 18.59 -10.15 -4.26
C LYS A 114 17.86 -11.16 -3.37
N ALA A 115 18.41 -11.48 -2.19
CA ALA A 115 17.80 -12.43 -1.27
C ALA A 115 16.40 -11.97 -0.80
N ARG A 116 16.25 -10.66 -0.51
CA ARG A 116 14.96 -10.04 -0.17
C ARG A 116 13.94 -10.20 -1.30
N LEU A 117 14.34 -9.92 -2.54
CA LEU A 117 13.50 -10.07 -3.73
C LEU A 117 13.11 -11.53 -3.97
N ASP A 118 14.08 -12.45 -3.95
CA ASP A 118 13.85 -13.88 -4.17
C ASP A 118 12.89 -14.46 -3.12
N GLY A 119 13.05 -14.09 -1.85
CA GLY A 119 12.16 -14.51 -0.76
C GLY A 119 10.72 -14.04 -0.97
N LEU A 120 10.53 -12.77 -1.34
CA LEU A 120 9.21 -12.20 -1.61
C LEU A 120 8.53 -12.83 -2.84
N ILE A 121 9.29 -13.07 -3.92
CA ILE A 121 8.77 -13.74 -5.12
C ILE A 121 8.36 -15.17 -4.79
N LYS A 122 9.21 -15.92 -4.07
CA LYS A 122 8.92 -17.30 -3.68
C LYS A 122 7.62 -17.38 -2.90
N HIS A 123 7.50 -16.60 -1.82
CA HIS A 123 6.29 -16.58 -1.00
C HIS A 123 5.06 -16.13 -1.79
N GLY A 124 5.19 -15.07 -2.59
CA GLY A 124 4.07 -14.55 -3.35
C GLY A 124 3.58 -15.51 -4.44
N MET A 125 4.48 -16.28 -5.06
CA MET A 125 4.09 -17.36 -5.97
C MET A 125 3.35 -18.49 -5.26
N GLU A 126 3.85 -18.92 -4.09
CA GLU A 126 3.24 -19.98 -3.29
C GLU A 126 1.86 -19.59 -2.75
N ALA A 127 1.73 -18.37 -2.22
CA ALA A 127 0.52 -17.89 -1.55
C ALA A 127 -0.53 -17.33 -2.51
N PHE A 128 -0.13 -16.47 -3.45
CA PHE A 128 -1.07 -15.70 -4.27
C PHE A 128 -1.19 -16.16 -5.72
N LEU A 129 -0.34 -17.09 -6.19
CA LEU A 129 -0.41 -17.68 -7.53
C LEU A 129 -0.45 -19.22 -7.48
N PRO A 130 -1.26 -19.86 -6.60
CA PRO A 130 -1.30 -21.31 -6.52
C PRO A 130 -1.72 -21.90 -7.87
N LYS A 131 -0.98 -22.92 -8.33
CA LYS A 131 -1.16 -23.52 -9.67
C LYS A 131 -1.04 -22.51 -10.82
N GLY A 132 -0.39 -21.38 -10.58
CA GLY A 132 -0.19 -20.31 -11.56
C GLY A 132 -1.39 -19.40 -11.78
N ILE A 133 -2.37 -19.35 -10.86
CA ILE A 133 -3.57 -18.50 -11.00
C ILE A 133 -3.69 -17.56 -9.80
N ALA A 134 -3.85 -16.26 -10.06
CA ALA A 134 -3.88 -15.25 -9.01
C ALA A 134 -5.15 -15.34 -8.12
N VAL A 135 -4.95 -15.34 -6.80
CA VAL A 135 -6.01 -15.46 -5.79
C VAL A 135 -5.78 -14.51 -4.59
N GLU A 136 -6.85 -13.92 -4.05
CA GLU A 136 -6.80 -13.19 -2.78
C GLU A 136 -7.15 -14.12 -1.61
N ILE A 137 -6.14 -14.73 -0.99
CA ILE A 137 -6.33 -15.79 0.01
C ILE A 137 -7.15 -15.35 1.24
N SER A 138 -7.08 -14.08 1.62
CA SER A 138 -7.79 -13.55 2.79
C SER A 138 -9.28 -13.28 2.57
N CYS A 139 -9.78 -13.30 1.32
CA CYS A 139 -11.17 -12.92 1.05
C CYS A 139 -11.88 -13.70 -0.06
N GLU A 140 -11.16 -14.23 -1.06
CA GLU A 140 -11.78 -14.70 -2.30
C GLU A 140 -12.59 -15.98 -2.13
N ASN A 141 -12.01 -16.97 -1.42
CA ASN A 141 -12.68 -18.24 -1.15
C ASN A 141 -13.85 -18.05 -0.20
N ALA A 142 -13.71 -17.16 0.80
CA ALA A 142 -14.79 -16.80 1.71
C ALA A 142 -15.88 -15.93 1.05
N GLY A 143 -15.61 -15.33 -0.11
CA GLY A 143 -16.55 -14.45 -0.79
C GLY A 143 -16.75 -13.09 -0.10
N THR A 144 -15.77 -12.65 0.68
CA THR A 144 -15.81 -11.46 1.55
C THR A 144 -14.97 -10.28 1.03
N CYS A 145 -14.48 -10.36 -0.21
CA CYS A 145 -13.65 -9.30 -0.78
C CYS A 145 -14.40 -7.97 -0.86
N THR A 146 -13.78 -6.91 -0.33
CA THR A 146 -14.27 -5.54 -0.45
C THR A 146 -13.90 -4.97 -1.82
N THR A 147 -14.46 -3.81 -2.17
CA THR A 147 -14.16 -3.09 -3.43
C THR A 147 -12.66 -2.91 -3.65
N ASP A 148 -11.89 -2.60 -2.59
CA ASP A 148 -10.45 -2.41 -2.67
C ASP A 148 -9.75 -3.72 -3.04
N MET A 149 -10.10 -4.81 -2.35
CA MET A 149 -9.48 -6.13 -2.53
C MET A 149 -9.65 -6.68 -3.95
N LEU A 150 -10.72 -6.27 -4.64
CA LEU A 150 -10.99 -6.67 -6.03
C LEU A 150 -9.95 -6.12 -7.03
N THR A 151 -9.09 -5.19 -6.62
CA THR A 151 -8.03 -4.62 -7.48
C THR A 151 -6.66 -5.27 -7.31
N PHE A 152 -6.42 -5.94 -6.17
CA PHE A 152 -5.08 -6.29 -5.69
C PHE A 152 -4.33 -7.23 -6.64
N LYS A 153 -4.95 -8.33 -7.10
CA LYS A 153 -4.35 -9.23 -8.09
C LYS A 153 -4.00 -8.54 -9.42
N GLY A 154 -4.68 -7.44 -9.76
CA GLY A 154 -4.30 -6.59 -10.89
C GLY A 154 -2.95 -5.89 -10.68
N PHE A 155 -2.74 -5.32 -9.48
CA PHE A 155 -1.45 -4.74 -9.11
C PHE A 155 -0.35 -5.78 -9.05
N LEU A 156 -0.63 -6.96 -8.49
CA LEU A 156 0.31 -8.08 -8.46
C LEU A 156 0.83 -8.41 -9.86
N HIS A 157 -0.06 -8.56 -10.85
CA HIS A 157 0.33 -8.82 -12.24
C HIS A 157 1.27 -7.75 -12.81
N ARG A 158 0.87 -6.49 -12.69
CA ARG A 158 1.64 -5.37 -13.24
C ARG A 158 3.01 -5.26 -12.59
N TRP A 159 3.05 -5.26 -11.26
CA TRP A 159 4.29 -5.12 -10.50
C TRP A 159 5.22 -6.31 -10.70
N TYR A 160 4.72 -7.54 -10.69
CA TYR A 160 5.55 -8.71 -10.99
C TYR A 160 6.09 -8.68 -12.43
N SER A 161 5.30 -8.22 -13.40
CA SER A 161 5.81 -8.06 -14.77
C SER A 161 6.98 -7.06 -14.82
N THR A 162 6.88 -5.93 -14.11
CA THR A 162 7.94 -4.91 -14.00
C THR A 162 9.21 -5.46 -13.32
N ILE A 163 9.07 -6.34 -12.32
CA ILE A 163 10.22 -7.03 -11.70
C ILE A 163 11.07 -7.73 -12.77
N THR A 164 10.46 -8.34 -13.79
CA THR A 164 11.19 -9.05 -14.86
C THR A 164 12.05 -8.14 -15.75
N GLN A 165 11.80 -6.82 -15.76
CA GLN A 165 12.64 -5.85 -16.46
C GLN A 165 13.78 -5.34 -15.56
N LEU A 166 13.55 -5.23 -14.25
CA LEU A 166 14.51 -4.70 -13.27
C LEU A 166 15.49 -5.77 -12.76
N ALA A 167 15.02 -7.01 -12.69
CA ALA A 167 15.77 -8.19 -12.27
C ALA A 167 15.58 -9.31 -13.33
N PRO A 168 16.26 -9.23 -14.49
CA PRO A 168 15.98 -10.10 -15.63
C PRO A 168 16.08 -11.61 -15.37
N TYR A 169 16.90 -12.03 -14.40
CA TYR A 169 17.01 -13.44 -14.00
C TYR A 169 15.68 -14.04 -13.48
N THR A 170 14.73 -13.21 -13.06
CA THR A 170 13.41 -13.65 -12.58
C THR A 170 12.42 -13.92 -13.72
N ALA A 171 12.75 -13.52 -14.95
CA ALA A 171 11.81 -13.53 -16.07
C ALA A 171 11.31 -14.94 -16.43
N GLU A 172 12.19 -15.94 -16.42
CA GLU A 172 11.83 -17.33 -16.72
C GLU A 172 10.90 -17.95 -15.68
N THR A 173 10.95 -17.47 -14.44
CA THR A 173 10.06 -17.92 -13.36
C THR A 173 8.74 -17.18 -13.37
N ILE A 174 8.76 -15.84 -13.50
CA ILE A 174 7.56 -14.99 -13.35
C ILE A 174 6.67 -15.04 -14.60
N ARG A 175 7.22 -14.89 -15.80
CA ARG A 175 6.41 -14.69 -17.02
C ARG A 175 5.46 -15.86 -17.32
N PRO A 176 5.88 -17.13 -17.24
CA PRO A 176 4.97 -18.26 -17.50
C PRO A 176 3.80 -18.32 -16.50
N VAL A 177 4.07 -17.99 -15.24
CA VAL A 177 3.06 -17.96 -14.17
C VAL A 177 2.05 -16.84 -14.42
N LEU A 178 2.50 -15.62 -14.74
CA LEU A 178 1.60 -14.52 -15.08
C LEU A 178 0.78 -14.83 -16.35
N LYS A 179 1.38 -15.49 -17.35
CA LYS A 179 0.65 -15.95 -18.53
C LYS A 179 -0.49 -16.89 -18.16
N THR A 180 -0.21 -17.92 -17.36
CA THR A 180 -1.23 -18.88 -16.89
C THR A 180 -2.36 -18.17 -16.16
N SER A 181 -2.02 -17.23 -15.27
CA SER A 181 -3.04 -16.48 -14.53
C SER A 181 -3.85 -15.54 -15.42
N ALA A 182 -3.25 -14.91 -16.42
CA ALA A 182 -3.94 -14.03 -17.35
C ALA A 182 -4.88 -14.82 -18.29
N GLU A 183 -4.48 -16.01 -18.73
CA GLU A 183 -5.34 -16.92 -19.48
C GLU A 183 -6.56 -17.33 -18.65
N ALA A 184 -6.37 -17.66 -17.37
CA ALA A 184 -7.48 -17.94 -16.45
C ALA A 184 -8.40 -16.72 -16.25
N ALA A 185 -7.82 -15.52 -16.13
CA ALA A 185 -8.59 -14.29 -16.04
C ALA A 185 -9.47 -14.07 -17.28
N MET A 186 -8.90 -14.22 -18.49
CA MET A 186 -9.65 -14.02 -19.74
C MET A 186 -10.71 -15.11 -19.96
N LYS A 187 -10.43 -16.36 -19.58
CA LYS A 187 -11.36 -17.48 -19.75
C LYS A 187 -12.72 -17.25 -19.06
N GLN A 188 -12.72 -16.60 -17.91
CA GLN A 188 -13.95 -16.32 -17.17
C GLN A 188 -14.64 -15.02 -17.60
N CYS A 189 -14.02 -14.18 -18.45
CA CYS A 189 -14.61 -12.93 -18.96
C CYS A 189 -15.67 -13.20 -20.04
N THR A 190 -16.79 -13.78 -19.62
CA THR A 190 -17.90 -14.22 -20.48
C THR A 190 -19.24 -13.63 -20.05
N GLY A 191 -19.24 -12.74 -19.06
CA GLY A 191 -20.43 -12.20 -18.42
C GLY A 191 -21.08 -11.02 -19.15
N GLY A 192 -22.26 -10.65 -18.67
CA GLY A 192 -22.96 -9.43 -19.08
C GLY A 192 -23.64 -9.50 -20.44
N ALA A 193 -24.32 -8.42 -20.80
CA ALA A 193 -25.09 -8.33 -22.05
C ALA A 193 -24.24 -8.48 -23.32
N LEU A 194 -22.94 -8.20 -23.23
CA LEU A 194 -22.00 -8.29 -24.36
C LEU A 194 -21.12 -9.55 -24.31
N GLY A 195 -21.33 -10.47 -23.35
CA GLY A 195 -20.60 -11.73 -23.26
C GLY A 195 -19.10 -11.58 -23.00
N ARG A 196 -18.66 -10.50 -22.35
CA ARG A 196 -17.24 -10.15 -22.18
C ARG A 196 -16.89 -9.48 -20.84
N GLN A 197 -17.86 -9.33 -19.93
CA GLN A 197 -17.59 -8.79 -18.60
C GLN A 197 -16.80 -9.79 -17.78
N CYS A 198 -15.87 -9.27 -16.98
CA CYS A 198 -14.97 -10.06 -16.16
C CYS A 198 -15.47 -10.13 -14.71
N GLY A 199 -15.45 -11.33 -14.15
CA GLY A 199 -15.57 -11.62 -12.72
C GLY A 199 -14.21 -11.65 -12.02
N PHE A 200 -14.20 -12.13 -10.77
CA PHE A 200 -13.03 -12.08 -9.90
C PHE A 200 -12.40 -13.46 -9.62
N LYS A 201 -13.21 -14.52 -9.58
CA LYS A 201 -12.78 -15.88 -9.24
C LYS A 201 -12.14 -16.63 -10.42
N TRP A 202 -10.96 -16.20 -10.84
CA TRP A 202 -10.27 -16.72 -12.03
C TRP A 202 -10.00 -18.22 -11.97
N ALA A 203 -9.70 -18.77 -10.79
CA ALA A 203 -9.45 -20.19 -10.60
C ALA A 203 -10.70 -21.07 -10.84
N SER A 204 -11.92 -20.51 -10.77
CA SER A 204 -13.15 -21.25 -11.06
C SER A 204 -13.31 -21.56 -12.55
N GLY A 205 -12.63 -20.80 -13.42
CA GLY A 205 -12.71 -20.94 -14.87
C GLY A 205 -14.05 -20.53 -15.49
N VAL A 206 -14.99 -19.99 -14.71
CA VAL A 206 -16.32 -19.54 -15.15
C VAL A 206 -16.62 -18.16 -14.60
N TYR A 207 -17.47 -17.39 -15.29
CA TYR A 207 -17.94 -16.10 -14.80
C TYR A 207 -18.69 -16.28 -13.47
N ASP A 208 -18.29 -15.56 -12.43
CA ASP A 208 -18.82 -15.70 -11.07
C ASP A 208 -20.11 -14.88 -10.81
N GLY A 209 -20.66 -14.26 -11.87
CA GLY A 209 -21.87 -13.45 -11.78
C GLY A 209 -21.63 -12.03 -11.25
N LYS A 210 -20.40 -11.66 -10.87
CA LYS A 210 -20.09 -10.38 -10.22
C LYS A 210 -19.02 -9.60 -10.99
N THR A 211 -19.45 -8.59 -11.73
CA THR A 211 -18.55 -7.61 -12.38
C THR A 211 -18.51 -6.28 -11.61
N GLY A 212 -17.48 -5.49 -11.87
CA GLY A 212 -17.26 -4.17 -11.30
C GLY A 212 -15.93 -3.59 -11.77
N ALA A 213 -15.69 -2.30 -11.50
CA ALA A 213 -14.48 -1.63 -11.95
C ALA A 213 -13.19 -2.32 -11.45
N GLY A 214 -13.20 -2.91 -10.25
CA GLY A 214 -12.06 -3.63 -9.71
C GLY A 214 -11.73 -4.90 -10.50
N GLN A 215 -12.75 -5.73 -10.79
CA GLN A 215 -12.61 -6.96 -11.56
C GLN A 215 -12.12 -6.67 -12.99
N GLU A 216 -12.73 -5.68 -13.65
CA GLU A 216 -12.34 -5.27 -15.00
C GLU A 216 -10.90 -4.73 -15.03
N MET A 217 -10.54 -3.90 -14.04
CA MET A 217 -9.18 -3.37 -13.90
C MET A 217 -8.15 -4.47 -13.65
N ALA A 218 -8.48 -5.46 -12.82
CA ALA A 218 -7.60 -6.59 -12.54
C ALA A 218 -7.39 -7.48 -13.76
N ALA A 219 -8.46 -7.79 -14.49
CA ALA A 219 -8.39 -8.57 -15.73
C ALA A 219 -7.60 -7.84 -16.83
N LEU A 220 -7.85 -6.54 -17.02
CA LEU A 220 -7.09 -5.69 -17.93
C LEU A 220 -5.60 -5.67 -17.56
N SER A 221 -5.30 -5.49 -16.28
CA SER A 221 -3.92 -5.47 -15.77
C SER A 221 -3.19 -6.77 -16.06
N ALA A 222 -3.85 -7.92 -15.89
CA ALA A 222 -3.27 -9.22 -16.20
C ALA A 222 -2.98 -9.38 -17.70
N ALA A 223 -3.93 -9.02 -18.57
CA ALA A 223 -3.74 -9.08 -20.02
C ALA A 223 -2.61 -8.16 -20.51
N MET A 224 -2.58 -6.90 -20.05
CA MET A 224 -1.56 -5.94 -20.44
C MET A 224 -0.16 -6.35 -19.97
N SER A 225 -0.05 -7.01 -18.82
CA SER A 225 1.24 -7.44 -18.25
C SER A 225 1.96 -8.47 -19.13
N LEU A 226 1.25 -9.17 -20.03
CA LEU A 226 1.85 -10.09 -21.00
C LEU A 226 2.66 -9.38 -22.09
N LEU A 227 2.42 -8.08 -22.31
CA LEU A 227 3.12 -7.28 -23.30
C LEU A 227 4.47 -6.74 -22.78
N ILE A 228 4.84 -7.05 -21.53
CA ILE A 228 6.07 -6.56 -20.90
C ILE A 228 7.36 -6.82 -21.71
N PRO A 229 7.53 -7.92 -22.49
CA PRO A 229 8.74 -8.12 -23.29
C PRO A 229 8.91 -7.10 -24.42
N GLN A 230 7.81 -6.45 -24.85
CA GLN A 230 7.80 -5.44 -25.91
C GLN A 230 7.88 -4.02 -25.32
N ALA A 231 7.70 -3.87 -24.01
CA ALA A 231 7.77 -2.60 -23.31
C ALA A 231 9.21 -2.23 -22.95
N LYS A 232 9.50 -0.94 -22.91
CA LYS A 232 10.75 -0.43 -22.35
C LYS A 232 10.76 -0.62 -20.82
N ALA A 233 11.94 -0.86 -20.26
CA ALA A 233 12.13 -0.87 -18.81
C ALA A 233 11.84 0.53 -18.22
N PRO A 234 11.55 0.63 -16.91
CA PRO A 234 11.40 1.92 -16.26
C PRO A 234 12.64 2.80 -16.50
N VAL A 235 12.40 4.01 -17.01
CA VAL A 235 13.43 5.00 -17.33
C VAL A 235 14.10 5.56 -16.06
N THR A 236 15.22 6.26 -16.25
CA THR A 236 15.86 7.09 -15.21
C THR A 236 15.96 8.53 -15.68
N GLU A 237 16.34 9.46 -14.82
CA GLU A 237 16.61 10.85 -15.22
C GLU A 237 17.64 10.94 -16.35
N LYS A 238 18.64 10.03 -16.36
CA LYS A 238 19.72 10.01 -17.36
C LYS A 238 19.42 9.14 -18.58
N ASP A 239 18.33 8.39 -18.56
CA ASP A 239 18.00 7.42 -19.62
C ASP A 239 16.49 7.39 -19.86
N GLY A 240 16.02 8.20 -20.80
CA GLY A 240 14.64 8.25 -21.28
C GLY A 240 13.65 9.02 -20.41
N GLY A 241 14.03 9.46 -19.20
CA GLY A 241 13.19 10.28 -18.33
C GLY A 241 13.03 11.71 -18.84
N THR A 242 11.79 12.18 -19.01
CA THR A 242 11.50 13.54 -19.49
C THR A 242 10.92 14.45 -18.41
N SER A 243 10.53 13.90 -17.26
CA SER A 243 9.95 14.66 -16.14
C SER A 243 11.01 15.41 -15.36
N LYS A 244 10.70 16.63 -14.91
CA LYS A 244 11.59 17.51 -14.14
C LYS A 244 11.28 17.41 -12.65
N GLY A 245 12.32 17.26 -11.83
CA GLY A 245 12.20 17.28 -10.38
C GLY A 245 11.93 18.67 -9.81
N ASN A 246 11.47 18.70 -8.56
CA ASN A 246 11.36 19.92 -7.76
C ASN A 246 12.01 19.67 -6.39
N PRO A 247 13.14 20.33 -6.05
CA PRO A 247 13.81 20.13 -4.76
C PRO A 247 12.98 20.60 -3.56
N ASN A 248 11.96 21.43 -3.78
CA ASN A 248 11.03 21.90 -2.76
C ASN A 248 9.70 21.11 -2.76
N ALA A 249 9.61 19.98 -3.47
CA ALA A 249 8.40 19.17 -3.50
C ALA A 249 8.00 18.74 -2.07
N GLY A 250 6.79 19.12 -1.65
CA GLY A 250 6.31 18.85 -0.29
C GLY A 250 6.92 19.73 0.81
N GLY A 251 7.85 20.63 0.49
CA GLY A 251 8.48 21.55 1.45
C GLY A 251 7.59 22.75 1.85
N SER A 252 6.58 23.06 1.05
CA SER A 252 5.61 24.14 1.29
C SER A 252 4.32 23.65 1.95
N GLY A 253 4.39 22.57 2.74
CA GLY A 253 3.20 21.92 3.29
C GLY A 253 2.27 22.89 4.00
N ASP A 254 0.97 22.77 3.74
CA ASP A 254 -0.04 23.28 4.67
C ASP A 254 0.26 22.63 6.03
N ASP A 255 0.65 23.44 7.01
CA ASP A 255 1.07 23.01 8.36
C ASP A 255 -0.09 22.33 9.12
N ALA A 256 -0.51 21.14 8.70
CA ALA A 256 -1.49 20.32 9.41
C ALA A 256 -0.96 19.86 10.80
N GLN A 257 0.35 20.03 11.04
CA GLN A 257 1.03 19.75 12.29
C GLN A 257 1.64 20.98 12.95
N LYS A 258 1.14 22.20 12.71
CA LYS A 258 1.48 23.33 13.59
C LYS A 258 1.19 22.89 15.01
N LYS A 259 2.25 22.67 15.81
CA LYS A 259 2.10 22.50 17.26
C LYS A 259 1.32 23.72 17.70
N SER A 260 0.07 23.53 18.13
CA SER A 260 -0.72 24.62 18.69
C SER A 260 0.17 25.30 19.73
N LYS A 261 0.21 26.64 19.71
CA LYS A 261 1.02 27.39 20.67
C LYS A 261 0.70 26.87 22.08
N PRO A 262 1.71 26.71 22.96
CA PRO A 262 1.47 26.25 24.33
C PRO A 262 0.37 27.11 24.96
N ILE A 263 -0.66 26.46 25.51
CA ILE A 263 -1.79 27.16 26.15
C ILE A 263 -1.22 27.98 27.31
N THR A 264 -1.35 29.30 27.22
CA THR A 264 -0.84 30.23 28.23
C THR A 264 -1.83 30.39 29.39
N THR A 265 -1.38 30.97 30.50
CA THR A 265 -2.26 31.36 31.61
C THR A 265 -3.34 32.34 31.16
N ALA A 266 -3.03 33.24 30.22
CA ALA A 266 -3.98 34.19 29.65
C ALA A 266 -5.08 33.47 28.83
N ASP A 267 -4.71 32.46 28.04
CA ASP A 267 -5.68 31.65 27.28
C ASP A 267 -6.66 30.92 28.20
N LYS A 268 -6.15 30.35 29.31
CA LYS A 268 -6.98 29.68 30.33
C LYS A 268 -7.92 30.67 31.03
N ALA A 269 -7.44 31.85 31.38
CA ALA A 269 -8.26 32.89 32.01
C ALA A 269 -9.37 33.38 31.07
N GLY A 270 -9.02 33.67 29.81
CA GLY A 270 -9.99 34.07 28.78
C GLY A 270 -11.05 33.00 28.51
N ALA A 271 -10.63 31.73 28.38
CA ALA A 271 -11.54 30.61 28.22
C ALA A 271 -12.47 30.44 29.43
N GLY A 272 -11.96 30.60 30.65
CA GLY A 272 -12.76 30.56 31.87
C GLY A 272 -13.82 31.67 31.92
N ILE A 273 -13.43 32.91 31.63
CA ILE A 273 -14.36 34.06 31.58
C ILE A 273 -15.44 33.83 30.53
N LEU A 274 -15.06 33.42 29.33
CA LEU A 274 -16.01 33.16 28.25
C LEU A 274 -17.00 32.04 28.63
N THR A 275 -16.51 30.97 29.27
CA THR A 275 -17.35 29.86 29.75
C THR A 275 -18.36 30.34 30.79
N ILE A 276 -17.93 31.16 31.76
CA ILE A 276 -18.81 31.74 32.78
C ILE A 276 -19.85 32.66 32.13
N LEU A 277 -19.48 33.49 31.16
CA LEU A 277 -20.41 34.37 30.46
C LEU A 277 -21.45 33.60 29.66
N VAL A 278 -21.05 32.53 28.95
CA VAL A 278 -21.97 31.68 28.19
C VAL A 278 -22.91 30.90 29.11
N LEU A 279 -22.39 30.33 30.19
CA LEU A 279 -23.23 29.63 31.17
C LEU A 279 -24.14 30.61 31.91
N GLY A 280 -23.65 31.79 32.26
CA GLY A 280 -24.42 32.84 32.92
C GLY A 280 -25.54 33.38 32.03
N SER A 281 -25.28 33.60 30.74
CA SER A 281 -26.30 34.03 29.79
C SER A 281 -27.32 32.93 29.52
N ALA A 282 -26.90 31.66 29.38
CA ALA A 282 -27.79 30.53 29.26
C ALA A 282 -28.70 30.40 30.51
N CYS A 283 -28.13 30.42 31.71
CA CYS A 283 -28.89 30.42 32.96
C CYS A 283 -29.82 31.63 33.09
N GLY A 284 -29.39 32.81 32.63
CA GLY A 284 -30.22 34.02 32.60
C GLY A 284 -31.43 33.87 31.67
N ILE A 285 -31.23 33.33 30.47
CA ILE A 285 -32.31 33.04 29.52
C ILE A 285 -33.26 31.98 30.09
N PHE A 286 -32.74 30.87 30.62
CA PHE A 286 -33.57 29.81 31.22
C PHE A 286 -34.31 30.31 32.46
N GLY A 287 -33.67 31.18 33.26
CA GLY A 287 -34.29 31.85 34.40
C GLY A 287 -35.44 32.76 33.97
N TRP A 288 -35.21 33.63 32.97
CA TRP A 288 -36.24 34.49 32.38
C TRP A 288 -37.45 33.69 31.89
N MET A 289 -37.19 32.64 31.09
CA MET A 289 -38.24 31.75 30.58
C MET A 289 -39.04 31.07 31.70
N SER A 290 -38.42 30.85 32.87
CA SER A 290 -39.06 30.19 34.01
C SER A 290 -39.90 31.15 34.89
N VAL A 291 -39.61 32.45 34.88
CA VAL A 291 -40.35 33.45 35.69
C VAL A 291 -41.50 34.13 34.94
N GLY A 292 -41.72 33.81 33.66
CA GLY A 292 -42.97 34.10 32.96
C GLY A 292 -43.35 35.58 32.87
N VAL A 293 -42.42 36.44 32.43
CA VAL A 293 -42.75 37.74 31.82
C VAL A 293 -42.43 37.70 30.34
#